data_AF-A0A7S1PVJ2-F1
#
_entry.id   AF-A0A7S1PVJ2-F1
#
_cell.length_a   1.000
_cell.length_b   1.000
_cell.length_c   1.000
_cell.angle_alpha   90.00
_cell.angle_beta   90.00
_cell.angle_gamma   90.00
#
_symmetry.space_group_name_H-M   'P 1'
#
loop_
_entity.id
_entity.type
_entity.pdbx_description
1 polymer ?
#
loop_
_entity_poly.entity_id
_entity_poly.type
_entity_poly.pdbx_seq_one_letter_code
_entity_poly.pdbx_strand_id
1 'polypeptide(L)'
;VHSLNSEALEMGLKLTDALVASMVEQGCREPGVGVTGRFALDPRRLALFKLALCCGLSPQFAHLSEGSRTDRGEEVQFHASSVNCALDTSGSAVAAEGDWAVYSDAVRLARANLMESTLVD
;
A
#
# COMPACT_ATOMS: atom_id res chain seq x y z
N VAL A 1 8.31 10.89 -16.54
CA VAL A 1 7.73 12.17 -16.09
C VAL A 1 6.61 11.83 -15.12
N HIS A 2 6.75 12.15 -13.84
CA HIS A 2 5.66 11.94 -12.89
C HIS A 2 4.63 13.06 -13.10
N SER A 3 3.43 12.70 -13.57
CA SER A 3 2.32 13.64 -13.67
C SER A 3 1.68 13.74 -12.29
N LEU A 4 2.15 14.69 -11.47
CA LEU A 4 1.60 14.96 -10.15
C LEU A 4 0.62 16.12 -10.22
N ASN A 5 -0.58 15.92 -9.66
CA ASN A 5 -1.54 17.01 -9.48
C ASN A 5 -1.21 17.76 -8.18
N SER A 6 -0.92 19.06 -8.29
CA SER A 6 -0.54 19.91 -7.16
C SER A 6 -1.66 20.10 -6.15
N GLU A 7 -2.92 20.21 -6.60
CA GLU A 7 -4.08 20.36 -5.73
C GLU A 7 -4.32 19.09 -4.91
N ALA A 8 -4.20 17.92 -5.55
CA ALA A 8 -4.29 16.63 -4.87
C ALA A 8 -3.18 16.45 -3.83
N LEU A 9 -1.95 16.90 -4.16
CA LEU A 9 -0.83 16.86 -3.22
C LEU A 9 -1.08 17.77 -2.01
N GLU A 10 -1.53 19.00 -2.23
CA GLU A 10 -1.84 19.94 -1.14
C GLU A 10 -2.96 19.41 -0.24
N MET A 11 -4.00 18.83 -0.85
CA MET A 11 -5.08 18.19 -0.10
C MET A 11 -4.57 17.00 0.72
N GLY A 12 -3.70 16.16 0.16
CA GLY A 12 -3.10 15.03 0.88
C GLY A 12 -2.29 15.47 2.11
N LEU A 13 -1.55 16.58 2.01
CA LEU A 13 -0.83 17.16 3.14
C LEU A 13 -1.80 17.64 4.24
N LYS A 14 -2.86 18.37 3.88
CA LYS A 14 -3.88 18.85 4.84
C LYS A 14 -4.59 17.70 5.55
N LEU A 15 -4.92 16.62 4.83
CA LEU A 15 -5.54 15.43 5.42
C LEU A 15 -4.59 14.71 6.38
N THR A 16 -3.30 14.67 6.05
CA THR A 16 -2.26 14.09 6.91
C THR A 16 -2.14 14.88 8.21
N ASP A 17 -2.12 16.22 8.14
CA ASP A 17 -2.06 17.08 9.32
C ASP A 17 -3.31 16.92 10.20
N ALA A 18 -4.50 16.84 9.59
CA ALA A 18 -5.75 16.59 10.31
C ALA A 18 -5.76 15.22 11.01
N LEU A 19 -5.22 14.17 10.37
CA LEU A 19 -5.08 12.86 10.98
C LEU A 19 -4.15 12.90 12.20
N VAL A 20 -3.00 13.56 12.07
CA VAL A 20 -2.04 13.73 13.18
C VAL A 20 -2.68 14.49 14.35
N ALA A 21 -3.44 15.55 14.07
CA ALA A 21 -4.18 16.28 15.10
C ALA A 21 -5.18 15.37 15.83
N SER A 22 -5.95 14.57 15.09
CA SER A 22 -6.89 13.62 15.68
C SER A 22 -6.21 12.55 16.53
N MET A 23 -5.03 12.05 16.12
CA MET A 23 -4.25 11.10 16.92
C MET A 23 -3.76 11.70 18.25
N VAL A 24 -3.43 13.01 18.27
CA VAL A 24 -3.06 13.71 19.51
C VAL A 24 -4.28 13.86 20.42
N GLU A 25 -5.44 14.25 19.87
CA GLU A 25 -6.69 14.37 20.63
C GLU A 25 -7.11 13.03 21.27
N GLN A 26 -6.86 11.91 20.59
CA GLN A 26 -7.15 10.56 21.08
C GLN A 26 -6.08 10.01 22.06
N GLY A 27 -5.02 10.77 22.33
CA GLY A 27 -3.93 10.33 23.21
C GLY A 27 -3.02 9.25 22.60
N CYS A 28 -3.13 8.98 21.29
CA CYS A 28 -2.24 8.06 20.58
C CYS A 28 -0.86 8.67 20.30
N ARG A 29 -0.70 9.98 20.51
CA ARG A 29 0.54 10.74 20.31
C ARG A 29 0.64 11.89 21.29
N GLU A 30 1.83 12.09 21.86
CA GLU A 30 2.13 13.23 22.73
C GLU A 30 2.09 14.56 21.94
N PRO A 31 1.43 15.61 22.47
CA PRO A 31 1.41 16.93 21.84
C PRO A 31 2.82 17.55 21.80
N GLY A 32 3.16 18.20 20.69
CA GLY A 32 4.42 18.94 20.53
C GLY A 32 5.61 18.16 19.99
N VAL A 33 5.50 16.84 19.80
CA VAL A 33 6.47 16.07 19.01
C VAL A 33 6.24 16.37 17.53
N GLY A 34 6.85 17.41 16.99
CA GLY A 34 6.76 17.74 15.57
C GLY A 34 7.31 16.61 14.68
N VAL A 35 6.79 16.45 13.47
CA VAL A 35 7.43 15.63 12.42
C VAL A 35 8.61 16.43 11.86
N THR A 36 9.61 16.74 12.69
CA THR A 36 10.72 17.64 12.31
C THR A 36 11.96 16.88 11.85
N GLY A 37 11.87 15.56 11.69
CA GLY A 37 12.93 14.73 11.12
C GLY A 37 12.67 14.39 9.66
N ARG A 38 13.73 14.33 8.83
CA ARG A 38 13.66 13.64 7.54
C ARG A 38 13.10 12.23 7.78
N PHE A 39 11.93 11.97 7.21
CA PHE A 39 11.39 10.61 7.17
C PHE A 39 12.23 9.80 6.19
N ALA A 40 13.25 9.11 6.73
CA ALA A 40 13.98 8.09 6.00
C ALA A 40 13.28 6.75 6.24
N LEU A 41 12.87 6.09 5.15
CA LEU A 41 12.43 4.70 5.14
C LEU A 41 13.67 3.80 5.10
N ASP A 42 14.32 3.62 6.24
CA ASP A 42 15.25 2.51 6.39
C ASP A 42 14.49 1.17 6.35
N PRO A 43 15.17 0.02 6.15
CA PRO A 43 14.51 -1.28 6.03
C PRO A 43 13.59 -1.64 7.22
N ARG A 44 13.94 -1.23 8.45
CA ARG A 44 13.11 -1.51 9.64
C ARG A 44 11.84 -0.67 9.65
N ARG A 45 11.96 0.61 9.32
CA ARG A 45 10.81 1.51 9.21
C ARG A 45 9.90 1.13 8.05
N LEU A 46 10.46 0.67 6.94
CA LEU A 46 9.69 0.13 5.82
C LEU A 46 8.91 -1.12 6.25
N ALA A 47 9.53 -2.04 6.98
CA ALA A 47 8.84 -3.23 7.50
C ALA A 47 7.68 -2.85 8.45
N LEU A 48 7.90 -1.90 9.37
CA LEU A 48 6.84 -1.40 10.25
C LEU A 48 5.71 -0.70 9.49
N PHE A 49 6.05 0.05 8.44
CA PHE A 49 5.07 0.68 7.57
C PHE A 49 4.22 -0.35 6.82
N LYS A 50 4.85 -1.37 6.23
CA LYS A 50 4.16 -2.50 5.58
C LYS A 50 3.26 -3.25 6.57
N LEU A 51 3.73 -3.49 7.80
CA LEU A 51 2.91 -4.09 8.87
C LEU A 51 1.69 -3.23 9.22
N ALA A 52 1.85 -1.91 9.32
CA ALA A 52 0.74 -1.00 9.57
C ALA A 52 -0.32 -1.05 8.45
N LEU A 53 0.12 -1.15 7.18
CA LEU A 53 -0.78 -1.36 6.05
C LEU A 53 -1.52 -2.70 6.15
N CYS A 54 -0.84 -3.80 6.50
CA CYS A 54 -1.48 -5.09 6.73
C CYS A 54 -2.57 -5.01 7.80
N CYS A 55 -2.32 -4.29 8.90
CA CYS A 55 -3.32 -4.09 9.95
C CYS A 55 -4.51 -3.25 9.46
N GLY A 56 -4.26 -2.17 8.72
CA GLY A 56 -5.30 -1.24 8.26
C GLY A 56 -6.17 -1.78 7.13
N LEU A 57 -5.63 -2.67 6.29
CA LEU A 57 -6.30 -3.21 5.10
C LEU A 57 -6.72 -4.67 5.27
N SER A 58 -6.59 -5.26 6.46
CA SER A 58 -7.12 -6.61 6.69
C SER A 58 -8.64 -6.65 6.47
N PRO A 59 -9.20 -7.67 5.79
CA PRO A 59 -8.56 -8.91 5.31
C PRO A 59 -8.14 -8.92 3.83
N GLN A 60 -7.87 -7.76 3.21
CA GLN A 60 -7.53 -7.67 1.78
C GLN A 60 -6.10 -8.15 1.49
N PHE A 61 -5.92 -9.45 1.31
CA PHE A 61 -4.63 -10.08 0.97
C PHE A 61 -4.71 -10.92 -0.30
N ALA A 62 -3.62 -10.93 -1.06
CA ALA A 62 -3.44 -11.79 -2.22
C ALA A 62 -2.08 -12.49 -2.16
N HIS A 63 -2.06 -13.79 -2.43
CA HIS A 63 -0.87 -14.60 -2.61
C HIS A 63 -0.44 -14.57 -4.08
N LEU A 64 0.85 -14.35 -4.33
CA LEU A 64 1.45 -14.13 -5.64
C LEU A 64 2.20 -15.39 -6.12
N SER A 65 1.47 -16.48 -6.32
CA SER A 65 1.99 -17.73 -6.91
C SER A 65 1.70 -17.82 -8.41
N GLU A 66 1.88 -19.00 -9.02
CA GLU A 66 1.36 -19.32 -10.36
C GLU A 66 -0.18 -19.08 -10.39
N GLY A 67 -0.58 -17.86 -10.75
CA GLY A 67 -1.92 -17.32 -10.58
C GLY A 67 -2.12 -16.65 -9.21
N SER A 68 -2.07 -15.32 -9.21
CA SER A 68 -2.32 -14.50 -8.01
C SER A 68 -3.75 -14.69 -7.50
N ARG A 69 -3.93 -14.92 -6.20
CA ARG A 69 -5.23 -15.24 -5.60
C ARG A 69 -5.45 -14.61 -4.24
N THR A 70 -6.69 -14.23 -3.92
CA THR A 70 -7.05 -13.82 -2.56
C THR A 70 -7.05 -15.00 -1.59
N ASP A 71 -7.10 -14.70 -0.29
CA ASP A 71 -7.35 -15.66 0.79
C ASP A 71 -8.65 -16.48 0.60
N ARG A 72 -9.61 -15.93 -0.14
CA ARG A 72 -10.88 -16.57 -0.52
C ARG A 72 -10.80 -17.38 -1.83
N GLY A 73 -9.64 -17.44 -2.46
CA GLY A 73 -9.40 -18.20 -3.68
C GLY A 73 -9.87 -17.52 -4.97
N GLU A 74 -10.22 -16.23 -4.92
CA GLU A 74 -10.55 -15.47 -6.13
C GLU A 74 -9.27 -15.12 -6.89
N GLU A 75 -9.24 -15.35 -8.21
CA GLU A 75 -8.12 -14.91 -9.04
C GLU A 75 -8.09 -13.39 -9.16
N VAL A 76 -6.91 -12.83 -8.92
CA VAL A 76 -6.64 -11.40 -9.03
C VAL A 76 -5.54 -11.14 -10.06
N GLN A 77 -5.53 -9.93 -10.59
CA GLN A 77 -4.47 -9.42 -11.45
C GLN A 77 -4.17 -7.98 -11.04
N PHE A 78 -2.98 -7.48 -11.37
CA PHE A 78 -2.68 -6.08 -11.17
C PHE A 78 -3.26 -5.26 -12.32
N HIS A 79 -3.96 -4.18 -11.98
CA HIS A 79 -4.43 -3.26 -13.00
C HIS A 79 -3.24 -2.63 -13.74
N ALA A 80 -3.40 -2.28 -15.02
CA ALA A 80 -2.31 -1.71 -15.83
C ALA A 80 -1.73 -0.39 -15.28
N SER A 81 -2.50 0.34 -14.46
CA SER A 81 -2.03 1.55 -13.78
C SER A 81 -1.23 1.27 -12.50
N SER A 82 -1.24 0.04 -12.00
CA SER A 82 -0.50 -0.35 -10.81
C SER A 82 1.00 -0.41 -11.12
N VAL A 83 1.83 -0.02 -10.15
CA VAL A 83 3.29 -0.19 -10.27
C VAL A 83 3.71 -1.67 -10.33
N ASN A 84 2.84 -2.56 -9.84
CA ASN A 84 3.06 -4.00 -9.82
C ASN A 84 2.57 -4.71 -11.10
N CYS A 85 2.04 -3.98 -12.09
CA CYS A 85 1.43 -4.57 -13.29
C CYS A 85 2.37 -5.43 -14.14
N ALA A 86 3.69 -5.19 -14.05
CA ALA A 86 4.69 -5.97 -14.76
C ALA A 86 4.96 -7.36 -14.14
N LEU A 87 4.48 -7.61 -12.90
CA LEU A 87 4.63 -8.92 -12.26
C LEU A 87 3.82 -10.00 -12.97
N ASP A 88 2.65 -9.65 -13.50
CA ASP A 88 1.75 -10.61 -14.20
C ASP A 88 2.27 -11.04 -15.58
N THR A 89 3.14 -10.24 -16.21
CA THR A 89 3.55 -10.44 -17.61
C THR A 89 4.91 -11.08 -17.77
N SER A 90 5.76 -11.00 -16.75
CA SER A 90 7.16 -11.33 -16.93
C SER A 90 7.49 -12.80 -16.70
N GLY A 91 6.64 -13.57 -15.99
CA GLY A 91 6.96 -14.95 -15.56
C GLY A 91 8.33 -15.05 -14.86
N SER A 92 8.89 -13.89 -14.52
CA SER A 92 10.26 -13.67 -14.15
C SER A 92 10.16 -13.29 -12.70
N ALA A 93 10.59 -14.24 -11.88
CA ALA A 93 10.88 -14.06 -10.49
C ALA A 93 11.59 -12.71 -10.25
N VAL A 94 10.83 -11.66 -9.97
CA VAL A 94 11.26 -10.66 -9.00
C VAL A 94 10.92 -11.26 -7.63
N ALA A 95 11.56 -12.39 -7.35
CA ALA A 95 11.58 -13.07 -6.05
C ALA A 95 12.49 -12.27 -5.10
N ALA A 96 12.19 -10.99 -4.95
CA ALA A 96 12.97 -10.06 -4.13
C ALA A 96 12.12 -9.34 -3.08
N GLU A 97 10.79 -9.32 -3.20
CA GLU A 97 9.90 -8.79 -2.15
C GLU A 97 8.61 -9.62 -2.06
N GLY A 98 8.60 -10.62 -1.17
CA GLY A 98 7.39 -11.25 -0.62
C GLY A 98 6.46 -12.01 -1.59
N ASP A 99 5.90 -13.12 -1.11
CA ASP A 99 4.89 -13.90 -1.86
C ASP A 99 3.47 -13.36 -1.67
N TRP A 100 3.31 -12.22 -0.98
CA TRP A 100 2.03 -11.65 -0.63
C TRP A 100 1.92 -10.18 -1.02
N ALA A 101 0.69 -9.77 -1.31
CA ALA A 101 0.31 -8.38 -1.46
C ALA A 101 -0.87 -8.06 -0.53
N VAL A 102 -0.81 -6.88 0.09
CA VAL A 102 -1.98 -6.24 0.70
C VAL A 102 -2.51 -5.19 -0.26
N TYR A 103 -3.83 -5.05 -0.39
CA TYR A 103 -4.45 -4.12 -1.34
C TYR A 103 -5.58 -3.30 -0.71
N SER A 104 -5.77 -2.05 -1.17
CA SER A 104 -6.82 -1.16 -0.67
C SER A 104 -8.14 -1.36 -1.41
N ASP A 105 -8.07 -1.49 -2.73
CA ASP A 105 -9.23 -1.62 -3.59
C ASP A 105 -8.96 -2.55 -4.78
N ALA A 106 -10.03 -3.22 -5.22
CA ALA A 106 -10.02 -4.10 -6.37
C ALA A 106 -11.24 -3.82 -7.26
N VAL A 107 -10.98 -3.41 -8.51
CA VAL A 107 -12.05 -3.16 -9.49
C VAL A 107 -12.36 -4.46 -10.21
N ARG A 108 -13.62 -4.87 -10.22
CA ARG A 108 -14.07 -6.08 -10.93
C ARG A 108 -14.42 -5.72 -12.38
N LEU A 109 -13.56 -6.12 -13.30
CA LEU A 109 -13.85 -6.13 -14.74
C LEU A 109 -14.27 -7.56 -15.12
N ALA A 110 -13.41 -8.32 -15.80
CA ALA A 110 -13.59 -9.77 -16.00
C ALA A 110 -13.07 -10.60 -14.81
N ARG A 111 -12.08 -10.05 -14.09
CA ARG A 111 -11.45 -10.57 -12.86
C ARG A 111 -11.22 -9.40 -11.91
N ALA A 112 -10.94 -9.68 -10.63
CA ALA A 112 -10.59 -8.63 -9.69
C ALA A 112 -9.23 -8.03 -10.07
N ASN A 113 -9.18 -6.71 -10.27
CA ASN A 113 -7.99 -5.98 -10.64
C ASN A 113 -7.52 -5.10 -9.49
N LEU A 114 -6.36 -5.43 -8.93
CA LEU A 114 -5.73 -4.67 -7.84
C LEU A 114 -5.21 -3.35 -8.40
N MET A 115 -5.85 -2.25 -8.01
CA MET A 115 -5.47 -0.91 -8.44
C MET A 115 -4.22 -0.46 -7.68
N GLU A 116 -4.28 -0.60 -6.37
CA GLU A 116 -3.24 -0.21 -5.41
C GLU A 116 -2.90 -1.42 -4.54
N SER A 117 -1.62 -1.75 -4.48
CA SER A 117 -1.12 -2.90 -3.71
C SER A 117 0.28 -2.65 -3.21
N THR A 118 0.61 -3.26 -2.08
CA THR A 118 1.96 -3.24 -1.51
C THR A 118 2.42 -4.68 -1.29
N LEU A 119 3.62 -5.01 -1.79
CA LEU A 119 4.25 -6.32 -1.58
C LEU A 119 4.72 -6.44 -0.13
N VAL A 120 4.39 -7.55 0.51
CA VAL A 120 4.66 -7.83 1.93
C VAL A 120 5.20 -9.25 2.09
N ASP A 121 6.09 -9.42 3.07
CA ASP A 121 6.79 -10.67 3.42
C ASP A 121 6.66 -10.90 4.94
#